data_AF-U1NGD6-F1
#
_entry.id   AF-U1NGD6-F1
#
_cell.length_a   1.000
_cell.length_b   1.000
_cell.length_c   1.000
_cell.angle_alpha   90.00
_cell.angle_beta   90.00
_cell.angle_gamma   90.00
#
_symmetry.space_group_name_H-M   'P 1'
#
loop_
_entity.id
_entity.type
_entity.pdbx_description
1 polymer ?
#
loop_
_entity_poly.entity_id
_entity_poly.type
_entity_poly.pdbx_seq_one_letter_code
_entity_poly.pdbx_strand_id
1 'polypeptide(L)'
;MKSESTIDTESSDMDDGISKPSTIGRVLFGLGLTLQASEDFRDMDETIEYAESADVPMPELLAPLASGMMFISGLGVVLWRFPRLSTGATVSFLAIVTSTMHDFWNADEESRDGERLAFFGNLAMFGAALVFLREAYGYE
;
A
#
# COMPACT_ATOMS: atom_id res chain seq x y z
N MET A 1 -40.78 24.74 45.17
CA MET A 1 -40.77 23.33 44.73
C MET A 1 -40.47 23.31 43.24
N LYS A 2 -39.26 22.81 42.88
CA LYS A 2 -38.69 22.52 41.53
C LYS A 2 -38.54 23.74 40.59
N SER A 3 -37.37 24.40 40.49
CA SER A 3 -36.08 24.02 39.87
C SER A 3 -36.18 23.75 38.36
N GLU A 4 -35.72 24.73 37.58
CA GLU A 4 -35.27 24.64 36.19
C GLU A 4 -34.07 23.69 36.01
N SER A 5 -33.81 23.32 34.75
CA SER A 5 -32.66 22.55 34.25
C SER A 5 -32.71 21.05 34.59
N THR A 6 -32.57 20.10 33.67
CA THR A 6 -31.62 20.02 32.55
C THR A 6 -32.26 19.28 31.36
N ILE A 7 -32.01 19.80 30.16
CA ILE A 7 -32.01 18.96 28.95
C ILE A 7 -30.76 18.11 29.11
N ASP A 8 -30.95 16.83 29.44
CA ASP A 8 -29.88 15.86 29.43
C ASP A 8 -29.53 15.58 27.96
N THR A 9 -28.69 16.46 27.40
CA THR A 9 -27.89 16.14 26.23
C THR A 9 -27.02 14.97 26.65
N GLU A 10 -27.37 13.76 26.19
CA GLU A 10 -26.43 12.66 26.09
C GLU A 10 -25.20 13.20 25.37
N SER A 11 -24.18 13.57 26.14
CA SER A 11 -22.83 13.72 25.65
C SER A 11 -22.47 12.36 25.08
N SER A 12 -22.55 12.24 23.77
CA SER A 12 -21.85 11.19 23.04
C SER A 12 -20.42 11.22 23.55
N ASP A 13 -20.05 10.23 24.35
CA ASP A 13 -18.67 9.88 24.61
C ASP A 13 -18.08 9.53 23.23
N MET A 14 -17.66 10.56 22.49
CA MET A 14 -16.75 10.39 21.37
C MET A 14 -15.45 9.94 22.03
N ASP A 15 -15.26 8.62 22.04
CA ASP A 15 -13.99 7.98 22.27
C ASP A 15 -13.00 8.54 21.24
N ASP A 16 -12.35 9.66 21.58
CA ASP A 16 -11.26 10.29 20.84
C ASP A 16 -9.96 9.45 20.94
N GLY A 17 -10.09 8.14 21.13
CA GLY A 17 -9.02 7.17 21.00
C GLY A 17 -9.02 6.63 19.57
N ILE A 18 -7.99 6.94 18.78
CA ILE A 18 -7.78 6.34 17.45
C ILE A 18 -7.81 4.82 17.61
N SER A 19 -8.92 4.23 17.19
CA SER A 19 -9.14 2.78 17.29
C SER A 19 -8.26 2.08 16.28
N LYS A 20 -7.78 0.87 16.64
CA LYS A 20 -6.88 0.09 15.77
C LYS A 20 -7.48 -0.01 14.37
N PRO A 21 -6.70 0.20 13.29
CA PRO A 21 -7.23 0.16 11.94
C PRO A 21 -7.91 -1.19 11.67
N SER A 22 -8.96 -1.16 10.84
CA SER A 22 -9.78 -2.33 10.53
C SER A 22 -8.93 -3.57 10.25
N THR A 23 -9.06 -4.61 11.07
CA THR A 23 -8.32 -5.87 10.92
C THR A 23 -8.56 -6.50 9.55
N ILE A 24 -9.81 -6.47 9.07
CA ILE A 24 -10.17 -7.04 7.76
C ILE A 24 -9.49 -6.24 6.65
N GLY A 25 -9.62 -4.92 6.67
CA GLY A 25 -8.99 -4.06 5.65
C GLY A 25 -7.48 -4.23 5.61
N ARG A 26 -6.85 -4.29 6.79
CA ARG A 26 -5.41 -4.49 6.94
C ARG A 26 -4.95 -5.84 6.39
N VAL A 27 -5.68 -6.91 6.72
CA VAL A 27 -5.36 -8.26 6.24
C VAL A 27 -5.53 -8.34 4.73
N LEU A 28 -6.64 -7.85 4.17
CA LEU A 28 -6.87 -7.88 2.72
C LEU A 28 -5.83 -7.07 1.96
N PHE A 29 -5.53 -5.85 2.43
CA PHE A 29 -4.51 -5.00 1.81
C PHE A 29 -3.14 -5.68 1.88
N GLY A 30 -2.68 -6.03 3.09
CA GLY A 30 -1.36 -6.63 3.26
C GLY A 30 -1.20 -7.98 2.54
N LEU A 31 -2.23 -8.84 2.53
CA LEU A 31 -2.21 -10.09 1.76
C LEU A 31 -2.20 -9.82 0.26
N GLY A 32 -2.97 -8.85 -0.23
CA GLY A 32 -2.95 -8.46 -1.65
C GLY A 32 -1.54 -8.11 -2.11
N LEU A 33 -0.84 -7.25 -1.36
CA LEU A 33 0.55 -6.88 -1.65
C LEU A 33 1.50 -8.09 -1.60
N THR A 34 1.33 -8.95 -0.59
CA THR A 34 2.19 -10.13 -0.39
C THR A 34 2.00 -11.14 -1.50
N LEU A 35 0.75 -11.37 -1.93
CA LEU A 35 0.43 -12.32 -3.00
C LEU A 35 0.90 -11.80 -4.35
N GLN A 36 0.72 -10.51 -4.63
CA GLN A 36 1.24 -9.87 -5.85
C GLN A 36 2.76 -10.00 -5.91
N ALA A 37 3.47 -9.59 -4.86
CA ALA A 37 4.93 -9.71 -4.81
C ALA A 37 5.43 -11.17 -4.87
N SER A 38 4.63 -12.13 -4.38
CA SER A 38 4.94 -13.54 -4.49
C SER A 38 4.86 -14.05 -5.93
N GLU A 39 4.02 -13.45 -6.77
CA GLU A 39 3.93 -13.80 -8.19
C GLU A 39 5.16 -13.26 -8.92
N ASP A 40 5.52 -11.99 -8.68
CA ASP A 40 6.75 -11.38 -9.20
C ASP A 40 8.00 -12.22 -8.86
N PHE A 41 8.00 -12.88 -7.68
CA PHE A 41 9.07 -13.80 -7.30
C PHE A 41 9.10 -15.13 -8.05
N ARG A 42 7.93 -15.65 -8.43
CA ARG A 42 7.83 -16.93 -9.15
C ARG A 42 8.24 -16.76 -10.60
N ASP A 43 7.88 -15.62 -11.17
CA ASP A 43 8.16 -15.25 -12.56
C ASP A 43 9.24 -14.17 -12.61
N MET A 44 10.38 -14.44 -11.95
CA MET A 44 11.48 -13.48 -11.79
C MET A 44 12.11 -13.09 -13.13
N ASP A 45 12.25 -14.03 -14.06
CA ASP A 45 12.82 -13.75 -15.38
C ASP A 45 11.96 -12.73 -16.14
N GLU A 46 10.64 -12.89 -16.10
CA GLU A 46 9.67 -11.93 -16.67
C GLU A 46 9.74 -10.58 -15.95
N THR A 47 9.87 -10.58 -14.62
CA THR A 47 9.98 -9.36 -13.82
C THR A 47 11.26 -8.58 -14.14
N ILE A 48 12.38 -9.28 -14.36
CA ILE A 48 13.67 -8.68 -14.76
C ILE A 48 13.57 -8.12 -16.17
N GLU A 49 13.02 -8.88 -17.12
CA GLU A 49 12.82 -8.43 -18.51
C GLU A 49 11.94 -7.18 -18.56
N TYR A 50 10.85 -7.16 -17.78
CA TYR A 50 9.99 -6.00 -17.63
C TYR A 50 10.74 -4.79 -17.05
N ALA A 51 11.50 -4.97 -15.97
CA ALA A 51 12.34 -3.92 -15.39
C ALA A 51 13.41 -3.39 -16.36
N GLU A 52 14.00 -4.26 -17.18
CA GLU A 52 14.95 -3.87 -18.23
C GLU A 52 14.26 -3.00 -19.30
N SER A 53 13.06 -3.41 -19.75
CA SER A 53 12.27 -2.63 -20.72
C SER A 53 11.83 -1.25 -20.21
N ALA A 54 11.76 -1.09 -18.88
CA ALA A 54 11.45 0.17 -18.21
C ALA A 54 12.70 0.97 -17.80
N ASP A 55 13.88 0.65 -18.37
CA ASP A 55 15.16 1.35 -18.14
C ASP A 55 15.61 1.37 -16.66
N VAL A 56 15.19 0.38 -15.85
CA VAL A 56 15.62 0.29 -14.45
C VAL A 56 17.10 -0.06 -14.37
N PRO A 57 17.92 0.69 -13.61
CA PRO A 57 19.34 0.38 -13.47
C PRO A 57 19.55 -0.94 -12.71
N MET A 58 20.38 -1.84 -13.23
CA MET A 58 20.67 -3.15 -12.61
C MET A 58 19.40 -3.97 -12.31
N PRO A 59 18.59 -4.31 -13.34
CA PRO A 59 17.30 -4.96 -13.15
C PRO A 59 17.41 -6.31 -12.44
N GLU A 60 18.47 -7.08 -12.72
CA GLU A 60 18.78 -8.36 -12.06
C GLU A 60 18.92 -8.26 -10.53
N LEU A 61 19.24 -7.08 -9.99
CA LEU A 61 19.37 -6.84 -8.56
C LEU A 61 18.15 -6.10 -8.00
N LEU A 62 17.68 -5.06 -8.71
CA LEU A 62 16.59 -4.23 -8.22
C LEU A 62 15.25 -4.94 -8.27
N ALA A 63 14.97 -5.79 -9.26
CA ALA A 63 13.71 -6.52 -9.33
C ALA A 63 13.54 -7.48 -8.13
N PRO A 64 14.49 -8.39 -7.81
CA PRO A 64 14.37 -9.25 -6.63
C PRO A 64 14.28 -8.46 -5.31
N LEU A 65 15.01 -7.35 -5.20
CA LEU A 65 14.96 -6.49 -4.02
C LEU A 65 13.61 -5.80 -3.87
N ALA A 66 13.05 -5.30 -4.97
CA ALA A 66 11.73 -4.68 -5.03
C ALA A 66 10.63 -5.67 -4.61
N SER A 67 10.58 -6.85 -5.24
CA SER A 67 9.62 -7.90 -4.90
C SER A 67 9.79 -8.34 -3.44
N GLY A 68 11.04 -8.52 -2.98
CA GLY A 68 11.37 -8.85 -1.59
C GLY A 68 10.87 -7.83 -0.58
N MET A 69 11.16 -6.56 -0.85
CA MET A 69 10.72 -5.44 -0.02
C MET A 69 9.19 -5.39 0.03
N MET A 70 8.52 -5.54 -1.10
CA MET A 70 7.07 -5.45 -1.15
C MET A 70 6.39 -6.61 -0.43
N PHE A 71 6.92 -7.83 -0.60
CA PHE A 71 6.46 -9.03 0.11
C PHE A 71 6.58 -8.88 1.62
N ILE A 72 7.75 -8.47 2.11
CA ILE A 72 8.01 -8.27 3.55
C ILE A 72 7.14 -7.13 4.10
N SER A 73 6.97 -6.05 3.34
CA SER A 73 6.14 -4.92 3.75
C SER A 73 4.67 -5.33 3.85
N GLY A 74 4.15 -6.11 2.89
CA GLY A 74 2.81 -6.68 2.92
C GLY A 74 2.56 -7.55 4.16
N LEU A 75 3.45 -8.50 4.45
CA LEU A 75 3.40 -9.28 5.69
C LEU A 75 3.48 -8.41 6.94
N GLY A 76 4.34 -7.39 6.92
CA GLY A 76 4.49 -6.42 7.99
C GLY A 76 3.21 -5.62 8.25
N VAL A 77 2.43 -5.33 7.21
CA VAL A 77 1.10 -4.72 7.31
C VAL A 77 0.10 -5.71 7.92
N VAL A 78 0.07 -6.97 7.48
CA VAL A 78 -0.84 -8.00 8.05
C VAL A 78 -0.59 -8.18 9.56
N LEU A 79 0.67 -8.35 9.94
CA LEU A 79 1.09 -8.60 11.32
C LEU A 79 1.03 -7.34 12.20
N TRP A 80 1.19 -6.15 11.60
CA TRP A 80 1.12 -4.85 12.25
C TRP A 80 2.07 -4.66 13.45
N ARG A 81 3.19 -5.39 13.47
CA ARG A 81 4.17 -5.35 14.57
C ARG A 81 5.10 -4.12 14.52
N PHE A 82 5.37 -3.64 13.31
CA PHE A 82 6.18 -2.44 13.02
C PHE A 82 5.46 -1.57 11.98
N PRO A 83 4.26 -1.06 12.29
CA PRO A 83 3.34 -0.55 11.28
C PRO A 83 3.91 0.66 10.51
N ARG A 84 4.65 1.55 11.17
CA ARG A 84 5.29 2.72 10.54
C ARG A 84 6.32 2.31 9.48
N LEU A 85 7.11 1.27 9.76
CA LEU A 85 8.12 0.78 8.83
C LEU A 85 7.47 0.05 7.65
N SER A 86 6.53 -0.86 7.91
CA SER A 86 5.86 -1.64 6.87
C SER A 86 5.07 -0.75 5.91
N THR A 87 4.24 0.15 6.44
CA THR A 87 3.43 1.07 5.63
C THR A 87 4.29 2.12 4.93
N GLY A 88 5.34 2.62 5.58
CA GLY A 88 6.30 3.54 4.97
C GLY A 88 7.02 2.91 3.78
N ALA A 89 7.50 1.67 3.93
CA ALA A 89 8.11 0.91 2.85
C ALA A 89 7.15 0.68 1.67
N THR A 90 5.90 0.29 1.94
CA THR A 90 4.86 0.15 0.90
C THR A 90 4.60 1.47 0.16
N VAL A 91 4.45 2.58 0.88
CA VAL A 91 4.24 3.91 0.29
C VAL A 91 5.42 4.30 -0.59
N SER A 92 6.66 4.16 -0.10
CA SER A 92 7.85 4.49 -0.89
C SER A 92 7.98 3.63 -2.14
N PHE A 93 7.75 2.32 -2.03
CA PHE A 93 7.78 1.41 -3.16
C PHE A 93 6.75 1.79 -4.22
N LEU A 94 5.49 1.95 -3.82
CA LEU A 94 4.40 2.29 -4.74
C LEU A 94 4.63 3.65 -5.39
N ALA A 95 5.15 4.65 -4.69
CA ALA A 95 5.46 5.95 -5.28
C ALA A 95 6.52 5.83 -6.40
N ILE A 96 7.59 5.06 -6.15
CA ILE A 96 8.66 4.86 -7.12
C ILE A 96 8.13 4.05 -8.31
N VAL A 97 7.65 2.83 -8.08
CA VAL A 97 7.27 1.89 -9.15
C VAL A 97 6.16 2.45 -10.04
N THR A 98 5.18 3.16 -9.47
CA THR A 98 4.06 3.75 -10.23
C THR A 98 4.53 4.88 -11.15
N SER A 99 5.55 5.64 -10.75
CA SER A 99 6.07 6.76 -11.54
C SER A 99 7.15 6.33 -12.54
N THR A 100 7.86 5.24 -12.28
CA THR A 100 8.96 4.79 -13.14
C THR A 100 8.56 3.67 -14.10
N MET A 101 7.73 2.71 -13.69
CA MET A 101 7.43 1.51 -14.49
C MET A 101 6.14 1.67 -15.30
N HIS A 102 5.10 2.26 -14.71
CA HIS A 102 3.78 2.32 -15.33
C HIS A 102 3.48 3.65 -16.02
N ASP A 103 4.42 4.08 -16.85
CA ASP A 103 4.27 5.26 -17.70
C ASP A 103 3.37 4.96 -18.90
N PHE A 104 2.07 4.78 -18.65
CA PHE A 104 1.10 4.46 -19.70
C PHE A 104 0.92 5.60 -20.72
N TRP A 105 1.35 6.84 -20.39
CA TRP A 105 1.26 7.96 -21.31
C TRP A 105 2.33 7.90 -22.39
N ASN A 106 3.48 7.27 -22.13
CA ASN A 106 4.56 7.03 -23.10
C ASN A 106 4.61 5.59 -23.66
N ALA A 107 3.74 4.68 -23.20
CA ALA A 107 3.67 3.30 -23.68
C ALA A 107 3.17 3.15 -25.13
N ASP A 108 3.69 2.14 -25.82
CA ASP A 108 3.27 1.73 -27.17
C ASP A 108 1.81 1.24 -27.20
N GLU A 109 1.16 1.32 -28.36
CA GLU A 109 -0.28 1.00 -28.51
C GLU A 109 -0.64 -0.42 -28.03
N GLU A 110 0.28 -1.38 -28.14
CA GLU A 110 0.06 -2.78 -27.76
C GLU A 110 0.10 -2.99 -26.22
N SER A 111 0.93 -2.24 -25.50
CA SER A 111 1.09 -2.38 -24.04
C SER A 111 0.30 -1.34 -23.22
N ARG A 112 -0.17 -0.26 -23.85
CA ARG A 112 -0.78 0.89 -23.19
C ARG A 112 -1.95 0.59 -22.26
N ASP A 113 -2.86 -0.29 -22.66
CA ASP A 113 -4.03 -0.62 -21.83
C ASP A 113 -3.63 -1.41 -20.58
N GLY A 114 -2.64 -2.31 -20.71
CA GLY A 114 -2.07 -3.05 -19.58
C GLY A 114 -1.36 -2.11 -18.61
N GLU A 115 -0.49 -1.24 -19.12
CA GLU A 115 0.21 -0.23 -18.32
C GLU A 115 -0.74 0.72 -17.59
N ARG A 116 -1.81 1.15 -18.27
CA ARG A 116 -2.82 2.02 -17.65
C ARG A 116 -3.55 1.31 -16.51
N LEU A 117 -3.89 0.03 -16.68
CA LEU A 117 -4.53 -0.75 -15.62
C LEU A 117 -3.60 -0.93 -14.42
N ALA A 118 -2.32 -1.25 -14.66
CA ALA A 118 -1.32 -1.39 -13.63
C ALA A 118 -1.06 -0.07 -12.89
N PHE A 119 -0.95 1.05 -13.61
CA PHE A 119 -0.82 2.39 -13.03
C PHE A 119 -1.97 2.71 -12.06
N PHE A 120 -3.22 2.54 -12.51
CA PHE A 120 -4.38 2.83 -11.65
C PHE A 120 -4.51 1.86 -10.48
N GLY A 121 -4.14 0.59 -10.68
CA GLY A 121 -4.04 -0.40 -9.61
C GLY A 121 -3.07 0.06 -8.53
N ASN A 122 -1.85 0.42 -8.92
CA ASN A 122 -0.84 0.89 -7.97
C ASN A 122 -1.21 2.23 -7.33
N LEU A 123 -1.86 3.14 -8.06
CA LEU A 123 -2.35 4.41 -7.52
C LEU A 123 -3.42 4.19 -6.44
N ALA A 124 -4.36 3.25 -6.67
CA ALA A 124 -5.36 2.88 -5.68
C ALA A 124 -4.70 2.25 -4.44
N MET A 125 -3.75 1.34 -4.63
CA MET A 125 -2.98 0.75 -3.53
C MET A 125 -2.15 1.79 -2.77
N PHE A 126 -1.59 2.78 -3.47
CA PHE A 126 -0.82 3.87 -2.87
C PHE A 126 -1.70 4.73 -1.96
N GLY A 127 -2.92 5.07 -2.42
CA GLY A 127 -3.92 5.75 -1.61
C GLY A 127 -4.26 4.97 -0.33
N ALA A 128 -4.48 3.66 -0.43
CA ALA A 128 -4.71 2.80 0.73
C ALA A 128 -3.49 2.76 1.67
N ALA A 129 -2.28 2.67 1.11
CA ALA A 129 -1.03 2.66 1.86
C ALA A 129 -0.85 3.95 2.69
N LEU A 130 -1.18 5.11 2.12
CA LEU A 130 -1.15 6.40 2.82
C LEU A 130 -2.12 6.46 4.00
N VAL A 131 -3.33 5.89 3.83
CA VAL A 131 -4.30 5.79 4.94
C VAL A 131 -3.72 4.93 6.06
N PHE A 132 -3.20 3.73 5.76
CA PHE A 132 -2.59 2.88 6.78
C PHE A 132 -1.34 3.51 7.41
N LEU A 133 -0.54 4.26 6.65
CA LEU A 133 0.61 5.00 7.17
C LEU A 133 0.16 6.05 8.18
N ARG A 134 -0.88 6.83 7.86
CA ARG A 134 -1.46 7.80 8.81
C ARG A 134 -1.91 7.13 10.10
N GLU A 135 -2.64 6.02 10.00
CA GLU A 135 -3.08 5.25 11.17
C GLU A 135 -1.90 4.69 11.98
N ALA A 136 -0.79 4.32 11.33
CA ALA A 136 0.43 3.86 12.00
C ALA A 136 1.12 4.93 12.87
N TYR A 137 0.92 6.22 12.57
CA TYR A 137 1.40 7.33 13.41
C TYR A 137 0.41 7.74 14.49
N GLY A 138 -0.90 7.49 14.30
CA GLY A 138 -1.94 7.71 15.31
C GLY A 138 -2.04 6.61 16.37
N TYR A 139 -1.35 5.48 16.18
CA TYR A 139 -1.31 4.36 17.11
C TYR A 139 -0.18 4.56 18.14
N GLU A 140 -0.53 4.96 19.37
CA GLU A 140 0.34 5.02 20.55
C GLU A 140 -0.16 4.11 21.68
#